data_AF-A0A1F8SG15-F1
#
_entry.id   AF-A0A1F8SG15-F1
#
_cell.length_a   1.000
_cell.length_b   1.000
_cell.length_c   1.000
_cell.angle_alpha   90.00
_cell.angle_beta   90.00
_cell.angle_gamma   90.00
#
_symmetry.space_group_name_H-M   'P 1'
#
loop_
_entity.id
_entity.type
_entity.pdbx_description
1 polymer ?
#
loop_
_entity_poly.entity_id
_entity_poly.type
_entity_poly.pdbx_seq_one_letter_code
_entity_poly.pdbx_strand_id
1 'polypeptide(L)'
;MASTRFESSVTSVSWIPSEAIAGLSRIPFEMGITHYDQPPPDQIVDLEELRRTDRFREANELRAFIEVEDERIVGHGHLGQGHIGATTVRVGPAAIRFPAVHLPDIRPEPEVTASSVRFVQTVGGRMGLPTPRPVRHKPFVQFWPSLAWTTLALTLKVDGSSTHELVGASPFPRHWIYDHEGRLVEKSGVVDFATWFNDSFGDRTPWGTSDSPAVVAAVESALERQLSASIMHGGAKPKIRTIASGEALVEQGAPGTEVYLILDGIIAVEVDGDPVAEIGPGAVVGERAALEGGTRTATLRATTRARVAEVPPDGLSTDDLDTLAATHRREGDVAPNVIDQG
;
A
#
# COMPACT_ATOMS: atom_id res chain seq x y z
N MET A 1 7.04 32.07 29.32
CA MET A 1 7.65 32.31 28.00
C MET A 1 6.63 31.86 26.94
N ALA A 2 6.80 32.15 25.66
CA ALA A 2 5.81 31.77 24.65
C ALA A 2 6.01 30.30 24.25
N SER A 3 5.00 29.46 24.51
CA SER A 3 4.97 28.08 24.02
C SER A 3 4.62 28.06 22.53
N THR A 4 5.34 27.26 21.75
CA THR A 4 5.03 27.00 20.34
C THR A 4 4.45 25.59 20.21
N ARG A 5 3.32 25.48 19.51
CA ARG A 5 2.65 24.21 19.27
C ARG A 5 2.93 23.73 17.84
N PHE A 6 3.49 22.54 17.71
CA PHE A 6 3.70 21.88 16.43
C PHE A 6 2.68 20.75 16.28
N GLU A 7 2.02 20.70 15.14
CA GLU A 7 1.07 19.64 14.78
C GLU A 7 1.51 19.00 13.46
N SER A 8 1.33 17.69 13.35
CA SER A 8 1.59 16.95 12.12
C SER A 8 0.67 15.73 12.04
N SER A 9 0.69 15.07 10.88
CA SER A 9 -0.13 13.90 10.63
C SER A 9 0.45 12.95 9.62
N VAL A 10 0.04 11.69 9.74
CA VAL A 10 0.16 10.68 8.70
C VAL A 10 -1.19 9.98 8.59
N THR A 11 -1.63 9.73 7.36
CA THR A 11 -2.90 9.03 7.11
C THR A 11 -2.65 7.79 6.30
N SER A 12 -3.22 6.65 6.68
CA SER A 12 -3.33 5.49 5.79
C SER A 12 -4.73 5.42 5.19
N VAL A 13 -4.83 4.91 3.96
CA VAL A 13 -6.11 4.57 3.31
C VAL A 13 -6.01 3.16 2.73
N SER A 14 -6.90 2.30 3.20
CA SER A 14 -7.02 0.90 2.80
C SER A 14 -8.06 0.74 1.69
N TRP A 15 -7.68 0.17 0.55
CA TRP A 15 -8.57 -0.02 -0.61
C TRP A 15 -8.26 -1.33 -1.32
N ILE A 16 -9.25 -1.91 -2.02
CA ILE A 16 -9.14 -3.21 -2.70
C ILE A 16 -8.85 -3.00 -4.20
N PRO A 17 -7.60 -3.20 -4.65
CA PRO A 17 -7.28 -3.12 -6.07
C PRO A 17 -7.89 -4.26 -6.87
N SER A 18 -8.20 -3.99 -8.13
CA SER A 18 -8.76 -4.98 -9.08
C SER A 18 -7.85 -6.21 -9.28
N GLU A 19 -6.56 -5.94 -9.20
CA GLU A 19 -5.47 -6.86 -9.42
C GLU A 19 -5.07 -7.59 -8.15
N ALA A 20 -5.48 -7.16 -6.95
CA ALA A 20 -5.03 -7.75 -5.69
C ALA A 20 -5.55 -9.18 -5.43
N ILE A 21 -6.62 -9.59 -6.11
CA ILE A 21 -7.27 -10.89 -5.90
C ILE A 21 -7.06 -11.78 -7.12
N ALA A 22 -6.63 -13.02 -6.90
CA ALA A 22 -6.37 -14.01 -7.96
C ALA A 22 -7.18 -15.30 -7.76
N GLY A 23 -7.30 -16.09 -8.82
CA GLY A 23 -7.94 -17.41 -8.79
C GLY A 23 -9.44 -17.38 -8.45
N LEU A 24 -9.94 -18.45 -7.83
CA LEU A 24 -11.36 -18.62 -7.51
C LEU A 24 -11.90 -17.54 -6.55
N SER A 25 -11.03 -16.87 -5.79
CA SER A 25 -11.39 -15.77 -4.89
C SER A 25 -11.89 -14.53 -5.64
N ARG A 26 -11.67 -14.42 -6.96
CA ARG A 26 -12.22 -13.34 -7.80
C ARG A 26 -13.71 -13.51 -8.11
N ILE A 27 -14.24 -14.73 -8.03
CA ILE A 27 -15.61 -15.05 -8.48
C ILE A 27 -16.67 -14.15 -7.79
N PRO A 28 -16.64 -13.90 -6.47
CA PRO A 28 -17.60 -12.99 -5.84
C PRO A 28 -17.52 -11.55 -6.36
N PHE A 29 -16.34 -11.08 -6.77
CA PHE A 29 -16.13 -9.75 -7.34
C PHE A 29 -16.66 -9.68 -8.78
N GLU A 30 -16.36 -10.70 -9.59
CA GLU A 30 -16.82 -10.79 -10.99
C GLU A 30 -18.34 -10.99 -11.10
N MET A 31 -18.94 -11.69 -10.13
CA MET A 31 -20.38 -11.89 -10.04
C MET A 31 -21.14 -10.69 -9.43
N GLY A 32 -20.45 -9.60 -9.10
CA GLY A 32 -21.04 -8.36 -8.56
C GLY A 32 -21.52 -8.46 -7.10
N ILE A 33 -21.20 -9.55 -6.40
CA ILE A 33 -21.52 -9.75 -4.98
C ILE A 33 -20.66 -8.81 -4.12
N THR A 34 -19.45 -8.49 -4.55
CA THR A 34 -18.61 -7.43 -3.98
C THR A 34 -17.95 -6.66 -5.12
N HIS A 35 -17.24 -5.57 -4.81
CA HIS A 35 -16.64 -4.68 -5.81
C HIS A 35 -15.19 -4.37 -5.45
N TYR A 36 -14.40 -4.12 -6.49
CA TYR A 36 -13.10 -3.47 -6.35
C TYR A 36 -13.30 -1.99 -6.09
N ASP A 37 -12.34 -1.38 -5.39
CA ASP A 37 -12.37 0.05 -5.11
C ASP A 37 -11.75 0.81 -6.28
N GLN A 38 -12.29 2.00 -6.55
CA GLN A 38 -11.57 2.96 -7.39
C GLN A 38 -10.32 3.41 -6.62
N PRO A 39 -9.14 3.49 -7.26
CA PRO A 39 -7.93 3.96 -6.59
C PRO A 39 -8.19 5.29 -5.85
N PRO A 40 -7.75 5.44 -4.60
CA PRO A 40 -7.80 6.72 -3.91
C PRO A 40 -7.11 7.84 -4.71
N PRO A 41 -7.42 9.13 -4.46
CA PRO A 41 -6.68 10.22 -5.08
C PRO A 41 -5.24 10.25 -4.58
N ASP A 42 -4.32 10.82 -5.35
CA ASP A 42 -2.92 11.05 -4.93
C ASP A 42 -2.78 12.19 -3.93
N GLN A 43 -3.81 13.03 -3.78
CA GLN A 43 -3.95 13.98 -2.70
C GLN A 43 -5.32 13.88 -2.02
N ILE A 44 -5.32 13.70 -0.70
CA ILE A 44 -6.51 13.77 0.14
C ILE A 44 -6.77 15.22 0.52
N VAL A 45 -7.85 15.77 -0.03
CA VAL A 45 -8.37 17.09 0.36
C VAL A 45 -9.44 16.96 1.45
N ASP A 46 -10.26 15.91 1.37
CA ASP A 46 -11.36 15.65 2.30
C ASP A 46 -11.52 14.14 2.52
N LEU A 47 -11.01 13.65 3.67
CA LEU A 47 -11.10 12.24 4.05
C LEU A 47 -12.55 11.81 4.32
N GLU A 48 -13.38 12.71 4.84
CA GLU A 48 -14.78 12.42 5.15
C GLU A 48 -15.60 12.25 3.86
N GLU A 49 -15.33 13.04 2.83
CA GLU A 49 -15.96 12.84 1.52
C GLU A 49 -15.58 11.49 0.90
N LEU A 50 -14.32 11.08 1.00
CA LEU A 50 -13.88 9.74 0.58
C LEU A 50 -14.62 8.64 1.36
N ARG A 51 -14.81 8.83 2.68
CA ARG A 51 -15.56 7.89 3.52
C ARG A 51 -17.02 7.81 3.11
N ARG A 52 -17.67 8.95 2.89
CA ARG A 52 -19.10 9.07 2.54
C ARG A 52 -19.42 8.49 1.17
N THR A 53 -18.44 8.51 0.26
CA THR A 53 -18.55 7.97 -1.10
C THR A 53 -18.01 6.54 -1.23
N ASP A 54 -17.81 5.84 -0.10
CA ASP A 54 -17.32 4.46 -0.01
C ASP A 54 -16.01 4.24 -0.81
N ARG A 55 -15.09 5.21 -0.81
CA ARG A 55 -13.82 5.19 -1.57
C ARG A 55 -12.68 4.44 -0.88
N PHE A 56 -12.90 3.99 0.34
CA PHE A 56 -11.95 3.18 1.10
C PHE A 56 -12.66 2.24 2.06
N ARG A 57 -11.90 1.28 2.59
CA ARG A 57 -12.34 0.26 3.53
C ARG A 57 -12.00 0.60 4.97
N GLU A 58 -10.83 1.17 5.16
CA GLU A 58 -10.34 1.69 6.43
C GLU A 58 -9.43 2.90 6.13
N ALA A 59 -9.40 3.85 7.05
CA ALA A 59 -8.39 4.90 7.07
C ALA A 59 -7.93 5.16 8.50
N ASN A 60 -6.62 5.21 8.70
CA ASN A 60 -5.99 5.55 9.97
C ASN A 60 -5.46 6.97 9.90
N GLU A 61 -6.19 7.94 10.47
CA GLU A 61 -5.74 9.33 10.55
C GLU A 61 -4.97 9.50 11.87
N LEU A 62 -3.65 9.34 11.85
CA LEU A 62 -2.79 9.62 13.00
C LEU A 62 -2.37 11.08 12.97
N ARG A 63 -3.04 11.89 13.79
CA ARG A 63 -2.71 13.30 14.06
C ARG A 63 -2.24 13.47 15.48
N ALA A 64 -1.21 14.27 15.69
CA ALA A 64 -0.69 14.56 17.01
C ALA A 64 -0.07 15.97 17.09
N PHE A 65 0.15 16.42 18.31
CA PHE A 65 0.85 17.68 18.60
C PHE A 65 1.90 17.52 19.68
N ILE A 66 2.87 18.43 19.67
CA ILE A 66 3.77 18.74 20.78
C ILE A 66 3.73 20.23 21.09
N GLU A 67 3.93 20.59 22.35
CA GLU A 67 4.09 21.96 22.83
C GLU A 67 5.52 22.14 23.32
N VAL A 68 6.19 23.19 22.85
CA VAL A 68 7.61 23.43 23.05
C VAL A 68 7.83 24.80 23.68
N GLU A 69 8.53 24.82 24.82
CA GLU A 69 9.04 26.01 25.49
C GLU A 69 10.55 25.87 25.68
N ASP A 70 11.33 26.86 25.27
CA ASP A 70 12.81 26.87 25.39
C ASP A 70 13.46 25.56 24.92
N GLU A 71 13.07 25.10 23.71
CA GLU A 71 13.53 23.84 23.08
C GLU A 71 13.19 22.56 23.87
N ARG A 72 12.29 22.64 24.85
CA ARG A 72 11.81 21.51 25.65
C ARG A 72 10.35 21.23 25.39
N ILE A 73 10.02 19.95 25.29
CA ILE A 73 8.64 19.49 25.22
C ILE A 73 7.98 19.68 26.60
N VAL A 74 6.90 20.46 26.65
CA VAL A 74 6.09 20.72 27.85
C VAL A 74 4.69 20.12 27.78
N GLY A 75 4.26 19.69 26.60
CA GLY A 75 2.97 19.05 26.37
C GLY A 75 2.95 18.24 25.08
N HIS A 76 2.07 17.24 25.00
CA HIS A 76 1.86 16.43 23.81
C HIS A 76 0.47 15.78 23.83
N GLY A 77 -0.03 15.37 22.66
CA GLY A 77 -1.30 14.64 22.60
C GLY A 77 -1.70 14.14 21.23
N HIS A 78 -2.56 13.12 21.21
CA HIS A 78 -3.21 12.58 20.02
C HIS A 78 -4.47 13.40 19.66
N LEU A 79 -4.64 13.70 18.38
CA LEU A 79 -5.79 14.41 17.81
C LEU A 79 -6.58 13.57 16.79
N GLY A 80 -5.95 12.52 16.26
CA GLY A 80 -6.48 11.70 15.17
C GLY A 80 -7.51 10.66 15.58
N GLN A 81 -8.01 9.94 14.58
CA GLN A 81 -8.97 8.85 14.75
C GLN A 81 -8.95 7.84 13.60
N GLY A 82 -9.46 6.65 13.89
CA GLY A 82 -9.78 5.67 12.86
C GLY A 82 -11.10 5.92 12.16
N HIS A 83 -11.16 5.53 10.89
CA HIS A 83 -12.36 5.58 10.06
C HIS A 83 -12.55 4.23 9.38
N ILE A 84 -13.76 3.66 9.42
CA ILE A 84 -14.07 2.43 8.68
C ILE A 84 -15.17 2.69 7.66
N GLY A 85 -14.91 2.30 6.41
CA GLY A 85 -15.85 2.41 5.29
C GLY A 85 -16.87 1.27 5.31
N ALA A 86 -18.12 1.55 4.94
CA ALA A 86 -19.15 0.52 4.85
C ALA A 86 -18.98 -0.30 3.56
N THR A 87 -19.47 -1.54 3.55
CA THR A 87 -19.48 -2.36 2.33
C THR A 87 -20.89 -2.49 1.80
N THR A 88 -21.14 -1.97 0.60
CA THR A 88 -22.41 -2.16 -0.10
C THR A 88 -22.28 -3.31 -1.10
N VAL A 89 -23.13 -4.33 -0.96
CA VAL A 89 -23.20 -5.52 -1.81
C VAL A 89 -24.46 -5.44 -2.67
N ARG A 90 -24.35 -5.66 -3.98
CA ARG A 90 -25.51 -5.70 -4.88
C ARG A 90 -25.83 -7.16 -5.23
N VAL A 91 -27.08 -7.56 -5.04
CA VAL A 91 -27.58 -8.90 -5.40
C VAL A 91 -28.81 -8.70 -6.28
N GLY A 92 -28.63 -8.81 -7.59
CA GLY A 92 -29.67 -8.46 -8.58
C GLY A 92 -30.07 -6.98 -8.45
N PRO A 93 -31.37 -6.64 -8.37
CA PRO A 93 -31.82 -5.26 -8.18
C PRO A 93 -31.71 -4.76 -6.73
N ALA A 94 -31.37 -5.62 -5.76
CA ALA A 94 -31.28 -5.26 -4.35
C ALA A 94 -29.84 -4.86 -3.96
N ALA A 95 -29.73 -3.88 -3.06
CA ALA A 95 -28.46 -3.51 -2.42
C ALA A 95 -28.55 -3.75 -0.91
N ILE A 96 -27.59 -4.49 -0.36
CA ILE A 96 -27.47 -4.78 1.06
C ILE A 96 -26.20 -4.08 1.56
N ARG A 97 -26.37 -3.15 2.51
CA ARG A 97 -25.24 -2.48 3.16
C ARG A 97 -24.86 -3.25 4.42
N PHE A 98 -23.62 -3.76 4.44
CA PHE A 98 -23.04 -4.38 5.61
C PHE A 98 -22.34 -3.28 6.43
N PRO A 99 -22.81 -3.00 7.65
CA PRO A 99 -22.18 -2.01 8.50
C PRO A 99 -20.79 -2.52 8.84
N ALA A 100 -19.78 -1.69 8.61
CA ALA A 100 -18.45 -2.00 9.06
C ALA A 100 -18.36 -1.74 10.56
N VAL A 101 -17.67 -2.63 11.27
CA VAL A 101 -17.52 -2.52 12.72
C VAL A 101 -16.11 -2.02 13.00
N HIS A 102 -16.02 -0.75 13.38
CA HIS A 102 -14.81 -0.15 13.89
C HIS A 102 -14.51 -0.74 15.26
N LEU A 103 -13.32 -1.33 15.39
CA LEU A 103 -12.81 -1.77 16.67
C LEU A 103 -12.17 -0.58 17.39
N PRO A 104 -12.09 -0.58 18.73
CA PRO A 104 -11.46 0.52 19.45
C PRO A 104 -10.03 0.76 18.95
N ASP A 105 -9.71 2.01 18.61
CA ASP A 105 -8.34 2.40 18.24
C ASP A 105 -7.38 2.05 19.38
N ILE A 106 -6.23 1.46 19.04
CA ILE A 106 -5.18 1.16 19.99
C ILE A 106 -4.15 2.29 19.92
N ARG A 107 -3.93 2.96 21.05
CA ARG A 107 -3.00 4.09 21.19
C ARG A 107 -2.17 3.86 22.44
N PRO A 108 -0.98 3.23 22.34
CA PRO A 108 -0.07 3.15 23.47
C PRO A 108 0.36 4.55 23.93
N GLU A 109 0.90 4.63 25.14
CA GLU A 109 1.48 5.87 25.65
C GLU A 109 2.61 6.33 24.69
N PRO A 110 2.62 7.61 24.28
CA PRO A 110 3.68 8.12 23.40
C PRO A 110 5.07 7.96 24.01
N GLU A 111 6.04 7.62 23.17
CA GLU A 111 7.44 7.55 23.57
C GLU A 111 8.03 8.97 23.55
N VAL A 112 8.37 9.51 24.72
CA VAL A 112 8.86 10.89 24.88
C VAL A 112 10.36 10.90 25.11
N THR A 113 11.08 11.70 24.32
CA THR A 113 12.50 12.02 24.53
C THR A 113 12.66 13.51 24.84
N ALA A 114 13.91 13.97 25.03
CA ALA A 114 14.18 15.39 25.23
C ALA A 114 13.85 16.26 24.00
N SER A 115 13.92 15.69 22.79
CA SER A 115 13.82 16.42 21.52
C SER A 115 12.72 15.91 20.59
N SER A 116 11.99 14.86 20.96
CA SER A 116 10.92 14.30 20.14
C SER A 116 9.85 13.58 20.95
N VAL A 117 8.67 13.43 20.35
CA VAL A 117 7.61 12.52 20.81
C VAL A 117 7.20 11.63 19.66
N ARG A 118 7.16 10.32 19.90
CA ARG A 118 6.69 9.31 18.95
C ARG A 118 5.34 8.77 19.38
N PHE A 119 4.37 8.92 18.48
CA PHE A 119 2.99 8.50 18.63
C PHE A 119 2.75 7.25 17.79
N VAL A 120 1.96 6.30 18.31
CA VAL A 120 1.55 5.10 17.58
C VAL A 120 0.04 4.97 17.65
N GLN A 121 -0.57 4.63 16.52
CA GLN A 121 -2.00 4.39 16.45
C GLN A 121 -2.29 3.21 15.54
N THR A 122 -2.99 2.20 16.07
CA THR A 122 -3.59 1.13 15.28
C THR A 122 -5.07 1.39 15.10
N VAL A 123 -5.50 1.38 13.84
CA VAL A 123 -6.90 1.49 13.44
C VAL A 123 -7.26 0.26 12.63
N GLY A 124 -8.48 -0.22 12.82
CA GLY A 124 -9.02 -1.26 11.96
C GLY A 124 -10.37 -1.75 12.41
N GLY A 125 -10.88 -2.72 11.66
CA GLY A 125 -12.25 -3.12 11.81
C GLY A 125 -12.61 -4.34 11.00
N ARG A 126 -13.83 -4.80 11.25
CA ARG A 126 -14.44 -5.92 10.53
C ARG A 126 -14.82 -5.45 9.14
N MET A 127 -14.11 -5.99 8.15
CA MET A 127 -14.41 -5.72 6.75
C MET A 127 -15.59 -6.56 6.27
N GLY A 128 -16.69 -5.88 5.94
CA GLY A 128 -17.72 -6.36 5.02
C GLY A 128 -18.23 -7.78 5.21
N LEU A 129 -18.56 -8.44 4.09
CA LEU A 129 -19.35 -9.67 4.02
C LEU A 129 -18.80 -10.78 4.94
N PRO A 130 -19.59 -11.30 5.91
CA PRO A 130 -19.16 -12.40 6.76
C PRO A 130 -18.92 -13.65 5.90
N THR A 131 -17.71 -14.20 5.93
CA THR A 131 -17.42 -15.45 5.23
C THR A 131 -17.66 -16.67 6.12
N PRO A 132 -18.27 -17.74 5.61
CA PRO A 132 -18.41 -18.99 6.36
C PRO A 132 -17.04 -19.64 6.56
N ARG A 133 -16.73 -19.97 7.81
CA ARG A 133 -15.45 -20.58 8.20
C ARG A 133 -15.70 -21.90 8.93
N PRO A 134 -15.06 -23.01 8.53
CA PRO A 134 -15.16 -24.26 9.27
C PRO A 134 -14.53 -24.11 10.66
N VAL A 135 -15.17 -24.64 11.70
CA VAL A 135 -14.63 -24.69 13.06
C VAL A 135 -14.75 -26.10 13.63
N ARG A 136 -13.86 -26.46 14.56
CA ARG A 136 -13.75 -27.84 15.10
C ARG A 136 -14.91 -28.24 16.03
N HIS A 137 -15.73 -27.29 16.46
CA HIS A 137 -16.81 -27.50 17.42
C HIS A 137 -18.13 -26.89 16.90
N LYS A 138 -19.28 -27.39 17.36
CA LYS A 138 -20.59 -26.84 16.98
C LYS A 138 -20.62 -25.31 17.17
N PRO A 139 -21.13 -24.52 16.20
CA PRO A 139 -21.93 -24.93 15.04
C PRO A 139 -21.14 -25.43 13.80
N PHE A 140 -19.84 -25.74 13.90
CA PHE A 140 -18.94 -26.23 12.84
C PHE A 140 -18.72 -25.27 11.65
N VAL A 141 -19.55 -24.24 11.53
CA VAL A 141 -19.36 -23.10 10.65
C VAL A 141 -19.60 -21.83 11.46
N GLN A 142 -18.63 -20.92 11.48
CA GLN A 142 -18.77 -19.59 12.04
C GLN A 142 -18.67 -18.54 10.94
N PHE A 143 -19.45 -17.48 11.05
CA PHE A 143 -19.42 -16.35 10.13
C PHE A 143 -18.64 -15.22 10.80
N TRP A 144 -17.34 -15.16 10.55
CA TRP A 144 -16.47 -14.14 11.11
C TRP A 144 -15.90 -13.28 9.98
N PRO A 145 -16.14 -11.96 9.98
CA PRO A 145 -15.50 -11.06 9.03
C PRO A 145 -14.00 -11.01 9.33
N SER A 146 -13.18 -11.02 8.28
CA SER A 146 -11.76 -10.71 8.43
C SER A 146 -11.58 -9.27 8.90
N LEU A 147 -10.52 -9.04 9.68
CA LEU A 147 -10.10 -7.71 10.08
C LEU A 147 -9.13 -7.14 9.05
N ALA A 148 -9.27 -5.86 8.73
CA ALA A 148 -8.17 -5.09 8.17
C ALA A 148 -7.78 -4.00 9.14
N TRP A 149 -6.50 -3.66 9.13
CA TRP A 149 -5.95 -2.66 10.02
C TRP A 149 -4.67 -2.08 9.45
N THR A 150 -4.30 -0.92 9.98
CA THR A 150 -2.96 -0.37 9.86
C THR A 150 -2.51 0.14 11.22
N THR A 151 -1.21 0.03 11.50
CA THR A 151 -0.51 0.61 12.65
C THR A 151 0.47 1.63 12.11
N LEU A 152 0.22 2.90 12.39
CA LEU A 152 1.07 4.01 11.98
C LEU A 152 1.88 4.50 13.18
N ALA A 153 3.06 5.03 12.89
CA ALA A 153 3.80 5.87 13.82
C ALA A 153 4.09 7.25 13.24
N LEU A 154 4.10 8.24 14.11
CA LEU A 154 4.41 9.64 13.80
C LEU A 154 5.37 10.16 14.87
N THR A 155 6.54 10.64 14.47
CA THR A 155 7.50 11.28 15.38
C THR A 155 7.54 12.76 15.10
N LEU A 156 7.20 13.61 16.07
CA LEU A 156 7.38 15.06 16.02
C LEU A 156 8.63 15.47 16.79
N LYS A 157 9.41 16.40 16.25
CA LYS A 157 10.62 16.94 16.88
C LYS A 157 10.43 18.39 17.33
N VAL A 158 11.23 18.82 18.30
CA VAL A 158 11.18 20.18 18.88
C VAL A 158 11.44 21.32 17.88
N ASP A 159 12.04 21.01 16.73
CA ASP A 159 12.25 21.96 15.62
C ASP A 159 11.03 22.07 14.68
N GLY A 160 9.95 21.32 14.96
CA GLY A 160 8.74 21.27 14.15
C GLY A 160 8.76 20.25 13.02
N SER A 161 9.90 19.58 12.77
CA SER A 161 9.95 18.51 11.77
C SER A 161 9.26 17.23 12.25
N SER A 162 8.81 16.41 11.30
CA SER A 162 8.17 15.12 11.61
C SER A 162 8.54 14.01 10.64
N THR A 163 8.55 12.77 11.11
CA THR A 163 8.71 11.55 10.30
C THR A 163 7.56 10.59 10.58
N HIS A 164 7.28 9.67 9.66
CA HIS A 164 6.22 8.69 9.81
C HIS A 164 6.67 7.29 9.40
N GLU A 165 5.93 6.27 9.84
CA GLU A 165 6.20 4.86 9.53
C GLU A 165 4.87 4.09 9.42
N LEU A 166 4.78 3.14 8.47
CA LEU A 166 3.80 2.05 8.52
C LEU A 166 4.41 0.88 9.31
N VAL A 167 4.18 0.87 10.62
CA VAL A 167 4.75 -0.12 11.56
C VAL A 167 4.19 -1.52 11.30
N GLY A 168 2.90 -1.60 11.02
CA GLY A 168 2.20 -2.86 10.80
C GLY A 168 0.94 -2.67 9.97
N ALA A 169 0.51 -3.71 9.29
CA ALA A 169 -0.72 -3.67 8.51
C ALA A 169 -1.26 -5.09 8.28
N SER A 170 -2.57 -5.19 8.11
CA SER A 170 -3.17 -6.42 7.59
C SER A 170 -2.55 -6.79 6.23
N PRO A 171 -2.35 -8.08 5.92
CA PRO A 171 -1.81 -8.48 4.61
C PRO A 171 -2.71 -8.13 3.42
N PHE A 172 -3.96 -7.77 3.67
CA PHE A 172 -4.92 -7.27 2.70
C PHE A 172 -5.94 -6.41 3.44
N PRO A 173 -6.46 -5.33 2.84
CA PRO A 173 -6.32 -4.88 1.46
C PRO A 173 -5.00 -4.11 1.21
N ARG A 174 -4.88 -3.35 0.10
CA ARG A 174 -3.70 -2.52 -0.14
C ARG A 174 -3.82 -1.22 0.65
N HIS A 175 -2.70 -0.73 1.20
CA HIS A 175 -2.65 0.45 2.05
C HIS A 175 -1.83 1.55 1.38
N TRP A 176 -2.40 2.75 1.24
CA TRP A 176 -1.70 3.94 0.75
C TRP A 176 -1.46 4.90 1.92
N ILE A 177 -0.31 5.56 1.96
CA ILE A 177 0.16 6.38 3.07
C ILE A 177 0.36 7.80 2.57
N TYR A 178 -0.20 8.75 3.33
CA TYR A 178 -0.24 10.16 3.00
C TYR A 178 0.42 10.98 4.10
N ASP A 179 1.18 11.99 3.68
CA ASP A 179 1.81 12.95 4.58
C ASP A 179 0.81 13.95 5.19
N HIS A 180 1.34 14.91 5.95
CA HIS A 180 0.54 15.94 6.61
C HIS A 180 -0.16 16.94 5.68
N GLU A 181 0.25 17.01 4.41
CA GLU A 181 -0.42 17.81 3.37
C GLU A 181 -1.41 16.97 2.56
N GLY A 182 -1.61 15.72 2.98
CA GLY A 182 -2.49 14.75 2.35
C GLY A 182 -1.93 14.19 1.05
N ARG A 183 -0.63 14.33 0.76
CA ARG A 183 -0.02 13.81 -0.48
C ARG A 183 0.41 12.35 -0.28
N LEU A 184 0.17 11.52 -1.29
CA LEU A 184 0.58 10.12 -1.31
C LEU A 184 2.11 10.01 -1.34
N VAL A 185 2.68 9.34 -0.34
CA VAL A 185 4.14 9.22 -0.14
C VAL A 185 4.65 7.78 -0.09
N GLU A 186 3.84 6.83 0.38
CA GLU A 186 4.19 5.41 0.40
C GLU A 186 2.97 4.52 0.12
N LYS A 187 3.22 3.25 -0.17
CA LYS A 187 2.18 2.21 -0.29
C LYS A 187 2.67 0.88 0.29
N SER A 188 1.75 0.03 0.76
CA SER A 188 2.09 -1.35 1.07
C SER A 188 2.49 -2.08 -0.22
N GLY A 189 3.68 -2.70 -0.21
CA GLY A 189 4.31 -3.33 -1.36
C GLY A 189 3.79 -4.73 -1.67
N VAL A 190 3.20 -5.41 -0.69
CA VAL A 190 2.70 -6.79 -0.82
C VAL A 190 1.26 -6.86 -0.35
N VAL A 191 0.45 -7.62 -1.09
CA VAL A 191 -0.86 -8.10 -0.61
C VAL A 191 -0.93 -9.62 -0.60
N ASP A 192 -1.42 -10.19 0.48
CA ASP A 192 -1.67 -11.62 0.63
C ASP A 192 -3.11 -11.87 1.10
N PHE A 193 -4.00 -11.96 0.11
CA PHE A 193 -5.41 -12.25 0.35
C PHE A 193 -5.60 -13.60 1.06
N ALA A 194 -4.79 -14.62 0.76
CA ALA A 194 -4.98 -15.96 1.31
C ALA A 194 -4.61 -15.98 2.80
N THR A 195 -3.47 -15.39 3.16
CA THR A 195 -3.07 -15.22 4.56
C THR A 195 -4.07 -14.34 5.28
N TRP A 196 -4.43 -13.17 4.74
CA TRP A 196 -5.46 -12.32 5.35
C TRP A 196 -6.79 -13.05 5.58
N PHE A 197 -7.26 -13.79 4.57
CA PHE A 197 -8.50 -14.53 4.66
C PHE A 197 -8.43 -15.57 5.78
N ASN A 198 -7.31 -16.28 5.94
CA ASN A 198 -7.19 -17.37 6.90
C ASN A 198 -6.71 -16.92 8.28
N ASP A 199 -6.07 -15.75 8.39
CA ASP A 199 -5.26 -15.38 9.55
C ASP A 199 -5.64 -14.06 10.23
N SER A 200 -6.40 -13.18 9.58
CA SER A 200 -6.75 -11.86 10.12
C SER A 200 -7.96 -11.87 11.06
N PHE A 201 -7.87 -12.63 12.15
CA PHE A 201 -8.86 -12.66 13.24
C PHE A 201 -8.29 -13.22 14.56
N GLY A 202 -8.96 -12.89 15.66
CA GLY A 202 -8.60 -13.38 16.99
C GLY A 202 -7.22 -12.90 17.41
N ASP A 203 -6.44 -13.80 18.02
CA ASP A 203 -5.14 -13.49 18.61
C ASP A 203 -4.08 -13.00 17.60
N ARG A 204 -4.27 -13.30 16.31
CA ARG A 204 -3.34 -12.94 15.22
C ARG A 204 -3.54 -11.51 14.68
N THR A 205 -4.10 -10.65 15.50
CA THR A 205 -4.40 -9.25 15.15
C THR A 205 -4.02 -8.34 16.31
N PRO A 206 -3.90 -7.01 16.10
CA PRO A 206 -3.50 -6.10 17.16
C PRO A 206 -4.44 -6.08 18.38
N TRP A 207 -5.73 -6.42 18.20
CA TRP A 207 -6.69 -6.59 19.31
C TRP A 207 -6.55 -7.92 20.07
N GLY A 208 -5.66 -8.78 19.58
CA GLY A 208 -5.26 -10.05 20.17
C GLY A 208 -3.89 -9.92 20.82
N THR A 209 -2.87 -10.52 20.20
CA THR A 209 -1.50 -10.57 20.74
C THR A 209 -0.41 -10.24 19.72
N SER A 210 -0.73 -10.03 18.44
CA SER A 210 0.29 -9.78 17.41
C SER A 210 -0.14 -8.74 16.37
N ASP A 211 0.81 -7.93 15.92
CA ASP A 211 0.70 -7.15 14.70
C ASP A 211 1.43 -7.87 13.54
N SER A 212 1.16 -7.46 12.30
CA SER A 212 1.82 -7.98 11.09
C SER A 212 2.74 -6.91 10.52
N PRO A 213 4.06 -7.17 10.40
CA PRO A 213 5.00 -6.23 9.78
C PRO A 213 4.55 -5.90 8.35
N ALA A 214 4.62 -4.62 7.98
CA ALA A 214 4.30 -4.17 6.64
C ALA A 214 5.58 -3.96 5.82
N VAL A 215 5.58 -4.45 4.59
CA VAL A 215 6.59 -4.08 3.59
C VAL A 215 6.03 -2.89 2.81
N VAL A 216 6.74 -1.76 2.82
CA VAL A 216 6.38 -0.55 2.05
C VAL A 216 7.17 -0.46 0.75
N ALA A 217 6.62 0.26 -0.21
CA ALA A 217 7.27 0.62 -1.46
C ALA A 217 7.08 2.12 -1.74
N ALA A 218 8.02 2.72 -2.43
CA ALA A 218 7.90 4.08 -2.94
C ALA A 218 6.72 4.21 -3.92
N VAL A 219 6.09 5.37 -3.93
CA VAL A 219 4.97 5.68 -4.82
C VAL A 219 5.48 5.87 -6.24
N GLU A 220 4.74 5.31 -7.19
CA GLU A 220 5.05 5.42 -8.61
C GLU A 220 4.80 6.85 -9.12
N SER A 221 5.50 7.26 -10.16
CA SER A 221 5.32 8.56 -10.80
C SER A 221 3.92 8.73 -11.42
N ALA A 222 3.51 9.97 -11.67
CA ALA A 222 2.21 10.24 -12.33
C ALA A 222 2.10 9.58 -13.71
N LEU A 223 3.22 9.50 -14.44
CA LEU A 223 3.30 8.81 -15.73
C LEU A 223 3.11 7.30 -15.58
N GLU A 224 3.74 6.68 -14.58
CA GLU A 224 3.53 5.25 -14.29
C GLU A 224 2.09 4.94 -13.88
N ARG A 225 1.42 5.83 -13.14
CA ARG A 225 -0.02 5.68 -12.84
C ARG A 225 -0.87 5.68 -14.11
N GLN A 226 -0.61 6.62 -15.03
CA GLN A 226 -1.29 6.69 -16.32
C GLN A 226 -1.05 5.41 -17.15
N LEU A 227 0.21 4.96 -17.23
CA LEU A 227 0.59 3.74 -17.94
C LEU A 227 -0.03 2.50 -17.30
N SER A 228 -0.05 2.41 -15.97
CA SER A 228 -0.70 1.33 -15.22
C SER A 228 -2.19 1.23 -15.56
N ALA A 229 -2.90 2.37 -15.54
CA ALA A 229 -4.31 2.42 -15.93
C ALA A 229 -4.51 1.98 -17.40
N SER A 230 -3.64 2.43 -18.31
CA SER A 230 -3.67 2.04 -19.72
C SER A 230 -3.41 0.53 -19.91
N ILE A 231 -2.44 -0.04 -19.20
CA ILE A 231 -2.10 -1.47 -19.24
C ILE A 231 -3.26 -2.32 -18.71
N MET A 232 -3.90 -1.89 -17.61
CA MET A 232 -4.93 -2.68 -16.93
C MET A 232 -6.32 -2.53 -17.56
N HIS A 233 -6.63 -1.39 -18.18
CA HIS A 233 -7.95 -1.08 -18.73
C HIS A 233 -7.95 -0.86 -20.26
N GLY A 234 -6.80 -1.01 -20.91
CA GLY A 234 -6.65 -0.93 -22.36
C GLY A 234 -7.34 -2.07 -23.13
N GLY A 235 -7.28 -1.99 -24.45
CA GLY A 235 -7.97 -2.93 -25.34
C GLY A 235 -7.39 -4.35 -25.36
N ALA A 236 -6.11 -4.51 -25.05
CA ALA A 236 -5.44 -5.80 -24.97
C ALA A 236 -5.29 -6.25 -23.51
N LYS A 237 -5.66 -7.50 -23.20
CA LYS A 237 -5.49 -8.05 -21.85
C LYS A 237 -4.01 -8.39 -21.61
N PRO A 238 -3.38 -7.88 -20.53
CA PRO A 238 -2.01 -8.24 -20.20
C PRO A 238 -1.91 -9.72 -19.79
N LYS A 239 -0.75 -10.32 -20.03
CA LYS A 239 -0.43 -11.66 -19.54
C LYS A 239 0.07 -11.56 -18.12
N ILE A 240 -0.65 -12.15 -17.18
CA ILE A 240 -0.27 -12.12 -15.76
C ILE A 240 0.71 -13.26 -15.46
N ARG A 241 1.88 -12.92 -14.92
CA ARG A 241 2.87 -13.87 -14.41
C ARG A 241 3.02 -13.70 -12.90
N THR A 242 3.27 -14.80 -12.21
CA THR A 242 3.69 -14.78 -10.80
C THR A 242 5.09 -15.38 -10.71
N ILE A 243 5.97 -14.71 -9.99
CA ILE A 243 7.37 -15.11 -9.77
C ILE A 243 7.61 -15.29 -8.27
N ALA A 244 8.45 -16.26 -7.93
CA ALA A 244 8.83 -16.53 -6.54
C ALA A 244 9.88 -15.51 -6.04
N SER A 245 10.00 -15.34 -4.72
CA SER A 245 11.14 -14.61 -4.14
C SER A 245 12.45 -15.28 -4.58
N GLY A 246 13.42 -14.47 -5.01
CA GLY A 246 14.70 -14.86 -5.60
C GLY A 246 14.67 -15.12 -7.11
N GLU A 247 13.48 -15.27 -7.72
CA GLU A 247 13.34 -15.52 -9.16
C GLU A 247 13.58 -14.23 -9.96
N ALA A 248 14.38 -14.32 -11.02
CA ALA A 248 14.53 -13.24 -11.98
C ALA A 248 13.34 -13.20 -12.94
N LEU A 249 12.72 -12.02 -13.06
CA LEU A 249 11.72 -11.74 -14.08
C LEU A 249 12.37 -11.68 -15.46
N VAL A 250 13.48 -10.93 -15.55
CA VAL A 250 14.37 -10.79 -16.72
C VAL A 250 15.81 -10.68 -16.25
N GLU A 251 16.76 -11.05 -17.11
CA GLU A 251 18.19 -10.96 -16.86
C GLU A 251 18.82 -9.88 -17.75
N GLN A 252 19.80 -9.13 -17.24
CA GLN A 252 20.58 -8.16 -18.01
C GLN A 252 21.25 -8.84 -19.21
N GLY A 253 21.26 -8.16 -20.35
CA GLY A 253 21.81 -8.67 -21.61
C GLY A 253 20.91 -9.69 -22.32
N ALA A 254 19.84 -10.18 -21.69
CA ALA A 254 18.88 -11.04 -22.37
C ALA A 254 18.10 -10.26 -23.43
N PRO A 255 17.72 -10.91 -24.55
CA PRO A 255 16.81 -10.30 -25.51
C PRO A 255 15.39 -10.22 -24.93
N GLY A 256 14.67 -9.14 -25.24
CA GLY A 256 13.26 -8.95 -24.90
C GLY A 256 12.82 -7.50 -25.04
N THR A 257 11.59 -7.29 -25.50
CA THR A 257 10.98 -5.96 -25.72
C THR A 257 9.71 -5.77 -24.92
N GLU A 258 9.30 -6.77 -24.16
CA GLU A 258 8.10 -6.73 -23.33
C GLU A 258 8.25 -5.68 -22.23
N VAL A 259 7.17 -4.97 -21.94
CA VAL A 259 7.06 -4.05 -20.82
C VAL A 259 6.29 -4.75 -19.70
N TYR A 260 6.68 -4.52 -18.46
CA TYR A 260 6.07 -5.11 -17.29
C TYR A 260 5.50 -4.03 -16.37
N LEU A 261 4.30 -4.26 -15.87
CA LEU A 261 3.72 -3.53 -14.75
C LEU A 261 3.77 -4.41 -13.50
N ILE A 262 4.34 -3.90 -12.42
CA ILE A 262 4.35 -4.61 -11.14
C ILE A 262 2.97 -4.47 -10.52
N LEU A 263 2.27 -5.59 -10.30
CA LEU A 263 0.92 -5.59 -9.70
C LEU A 263 0.97 -5.85 -8.20
N ASP A 264 1.96 -6.63 -7.77
CA ASP A 264 2.19 -6.98 -6.38
C ASP A 264 3.64 -7.44 -6.16
N GLY A 265 4.18 -7.21 -4.97
CA GLY A 265 5.53 -7.61 -4.58
C GLY A 265 6.60 -6.54 -4.84
N ILE A 266 7.79 -6.80 -4.31
CA ILE A 266 8.97 -5.96 -4.46
C ILE A 266 9.96 -6.64 -5.41
N ILE A 267 10.55 -5.85 -6.30
CA ILE A 267 11.55 -6.27 -7.27
C ILE A 267 12.80 -5.39 -7.10
N ALA A 268 13.95 -6.02 -6.93
CA ALA A 268 15.24 -5.37 -7.02
C ALA A 268 15.64 -5.19 -8.49
N VAL A 269 16.15 -4.00 -8.81
CA VAL A 269 16.79 -3.68 -10.08
C VAL A 269 18.30 -3.81 -9.88
N GLU A 270 18.92 -4.75 -10.61
CA GLU A 270 20.34 -5.08 -10.52
C GLU A 270 21.05 -4.66 -11.81
N VAL A 271 22.15 -3.90 -11.72
CA VAL A 271 23.02 -3.57 -12.86
C VAL A 271 24.40 -4.13 -12.58
N ASP A 272 24.90 -4.94 -13.49
CA ASP A 272 26.18 -5.67 -13.37
C ASP A 272 26.26 -6.54 -12.10
N GLY A 273 25.09 -6.96 -11.59
CA GLY A 273 24.94 -7.77 -10.38
C GLY A 273 24.76 -6.97 -9.08
N ASP A 274 24.91 -5.64 -9.13
CA ASP A 274 24.74 -4.78 -7.97
C ASP A 274 23.30 -4.22 -7.90
N PRO A 275 22.62 -4.30 -6.75
CA PRO A 275 21.28 -3.71 -6.59
C PRO A 275 21.38 -2.18 -6.58
N VAL A 276 20.67 -1.53 -7.51
CA VAL A 276 20.68 -0.07 -7.67
C VAL A 276 19.35 0.58 -7.25
N ALA A 277 18.25 -0.16 -7.24
CA ALA A 277 16.94 0.32 -6.82
C ALA A 277 16.02 -0.83 -6.41
N GLU A 278 14.97 -0.52 -5.65
CA GLU A 278 13.83 -1.41 -5.44
C GLU A 278 12.55 -0.76 -5.97
N ILE A 279 11.74 -1.54 -6.67
CA ILE A 279 10.46 -1.10 -7.24
C ILE A 279 9.33 -1.98 -6.71
N GLY A 280 8.17 -1.36 -6.54
CA GLY A 280 6.96 -2.02 -6.04
C GLY A 280 5.77 -1.87 -6.96
N PRO A 281 4.56 -2.22 -6.48
CA PRO A 281 3.34 -2.23 -7.28
C PRO A 281 3.05 -0.88 -7.95
N GLY A 282 2.58 -0.85 -9.19
CA GLY A 282 2.36 0.38 -9.96
C GLY A 282 3.56 0.80 -10.82
N ALA A 283 4.77 0.32 -10.52
CA ALA A 283 5.96 0.62 -11.32
C ALA A 283 5.89 -0.06 -12.70
N VAL A 284 6.36 0.65 -13.73
CA VAL A 284 6.41 0.16 -15.12
C VAL A 284 7.87 0.04 -15.56
N VAL A 285 8.28 -1.12 -16.06
CA VAL A 285 9.69 -1.41 -16.39
C VAL A 285 9.86 -2.19 -17.68
N GLY A 286 11.06 -2.10 -18.26
CA GLY A 286 11.40 -2.76 -19.52
C GLY A 286 11.18 -1.86 -20.75
N GLU A 287 10.77 -0.62 -20.51
CA GLU A 287 10.62 0.46 -21.48
C GLU A 287 11.91 0.70 -22.28
N ARG A 288 13.07 0.64 -21.64
CA ARG A 288 14.36 0.85 -22.32
C ARG A 288 14.64 -0.22 -23.36
N ALA A 289 14.39 -1.49 -23.03
CA ALA A 289 14.60 -2.57 -23.99
C ALA A 289 13.58 -2.50 -25.14
N ALA A 290 12.36 -2.03 -24.87
CA ALA A 290 11.37 -1.76 -25.92
C ALA A 290 11.81 -0.66 -26.90
N LEU A 291 12.54 0.36 -26.43
CA LEU A 291 13.00 1.52 -27.22
C LEU A 291 14.37 1.30 -27.88
N GLU A 292 15.32 0.69 -27.16
CA GLU A 292 16.76 0.65 -27.47
C GLU A 292 17.19 -0.65 -28.20
N GLY A 293 16.24 -1.35 -28.84
CA GLY A 293 16.57 -2.49 -29.72
C GLY A 293 16.54 -3.87 -29.06
N GLY A 294 15.81 -4.02 -27.96
CA GLY A 294 15.41 -5.34 -27.43
C GLY A 294 16.43 -6.05 -26.57
N THR A 295 17.39 -5.35 -25.96
CA THR A 295 18.30 -5.93 -24.96
C THR A 295 18.02 -5.34 -23.58
N ARG A 296 17.93 -6.20 -22.56
CA ARG A 296 17.68 -5.76 -21.18
C ARG A 296 18.92 -5.08 -20.59
N THR A 297 18.73 -3.90 -20.01
CA THR A 297 19.80 -3.08 -19.42
C THR A 297 20.08 -3.39 -17.95
N ALA A 298 19.23 -4.16 -17.29
CA ALA A 298 19.31 -4.54 -15.89
C ALA A 298 18.63 -5.90 -15.68
N THR A 299 19.02 -6.60 -14.63
CA THR A 299 18.29 -7.76 -14.11
C THR A 299 17.18 -7.27 -13.17
N LEU A 300 16.00 -7.87 -13.28
CA LEU A 300 14.87 -7.60 -12.39
C LEU A 300 14.61 -8.84 -11.55
N ARG A 301 14.91 -8.79 -10.25
CA ARG A 301 14.81 -9.95 -9.35
C ARG A 301 13.77 -9.71 -8.27
N ALA A 302 12.86 -10.66 -8.08
CA ALA A 302 11.84 -10.52 -7.04
C ALA A 302 12.48 -10.70 -5.65
N THR A 303 12.35 -9.73 -4.75
CA THR A 303 12.78 -9.88 -3.35
C THR A 303 11.65 -10.51 -2.51
N THR A 304 10.40 -10.27 -2.88
CA THR A 304 9.22 -11.00 -2.39
C THR A 304 8.63 -11.87 -3.51
N ARG A 305 7.64 -12.72 -3.19
CA ARG A 305 6.75 -13.24 -4.25
C ARG A 305 6.13 -12.03 -4.95
N ALA A 306 6.15 -12.01 -6.28
CA ALA A 306 5.67 -10.88 -7.06
C ALA A 306 4.73 -11.31 -8.18
N ARG A 307 3.79 -10.43 -8.52
CA ARG A 307 2.87 -10.58 -9.64
C ARG A 307 3.06 -9.43 -10.60
N VAL A 308 3.16 -9.75 -11.88
CA VAL A 308 3.44 -8.77 -12.92
C VAL A 308 2.48 -8.95 -14.09
N ALA A 309 2.12 -7.83 -14.72
CA ALA A 309 1.43 -7.80 -16.00
C ALA A 309 2.47 -7.58 -17.11
N GLU A 310 2.57 -8.54 -18.02
CA GLU A 310 3.42 -8.50 -19.21
C GLU A 310 2.59 -8.01 -20.40
N VAL A 311 3.08 -6.97 -21.07
CA VAL A 311 2.47 -6.42 -22.30
C VAL A 311 3.50 -6.26 -23.42
N PRO A 312 3.09 -6.48 -24.67
CA PRO A 312 3.93 -6.12 -25.80
C PRO A 312 4.01 -4.58 -25.95
N PRO A 313 5.12 -4.05 -26.48
CA PRO A 313 5.38 -2.61 -26.51
C PRO A 313 4.47 -1.85 -27.48
N ASP A 314 3.93 -2.52 -28.49
CA ASP A 314 3.00 -1.95 -29.47
C ASP A 314 1.65 -1.53 -28.86
N GLY A 315 1.32 -2.04 -27.67
CA GLY A 315 0.16 -1.62 -26.89
C GLY A 315 0.35 -0.30 -26.12
N LEU A 316 1.53 0.32 -26.16
CA LEU A 316 1.87 1.51 -25.37
C LEU A 316 2.35 2.67 -26.24
N SER A 317 2.15 3.90 -25.75
CA SER A 317 2.64 5.11 -26.40
C SER A 317 4.17 5.18 -26.35
N THR A 318 4.82 5.29 -27.51
CA THR A 318 6.28 5.44 -27.59
C THR A 318 6.76 6.69 -26.85
N ASP A 319 6.05 7.81 -26.95
CA ASP A 319 6.38 9.05 -26.26
C ASP A 319 6.32 8.90 -24.72
N ASP A 320 5.36 8.12 -24.22
CA ASP A 320 5.24 7.83 -22.79
C ASP A 320 6.41 6.95 -22.33
N LEU A 321 6.79 5.94 -23.12
CA LEU A 321 7.95 5.09 -22.83
C LEU A 321 9.27 5.89 -22.84
N ASP A 322 9.46 6.80 -23.81
CA ASP A 322 10.64 7.66 -23.89
C ASP A 322 10.74 8.57 -22.66
N THR A 323 9.61 9.15 -22.24
CA THR A 323 9.54 10.00 -21.05
C THR A 323 9.85 9.21 -19.77
N LEU A 324 9.34 7.98 -19.67
CA LEU A 324 9.62 7.08 -18.56
C LEU A 324 11.12 6.71 -18.50
N ALA A 325 11.71 6.32 -19.63
CA ALA A 325 13.12 5.99 -19.74
C ALA A 325 14.04 7.16 -19.32
N ALA A 326 13.68 8.39 -19.71
CA ALA A 326 14.42 9.59 -19.32
C ALA A 326 14.32 9.92 -17.82
N THR A 327 13.26 9.45 -17.15
CA THR A 327 13.07 9.62 -15.70
C THR A 327 13.91 8.60 -14.95
N HIS A 328 13.82 7.31 -15.29
CA HIS A 328 14.63 6.26 -14.67
C HIS A 328 16.14 6.48 -14.85
N ARG A 329 16.58 7.04 -15.99
CA ARG A 329 18.00 7.37 -16.20
C ARG A 329 18.50 8.41 -15.19
N ARG A 330 17.66 9.41 -14.84
CA ARG A 330 18.02 10.44 -13.86
C ARG A 330 18.05 9.89 -12.43
N GLU A 331 17.17 8.94 -12.12
CA GLU A 331 17.10 8.31 -10.80
C GLU A 331 18.25 7.33 -10.56
N GLY A 332 18.66 6.57 -11.59
CA GLY A 332 19.82 5.67 -11.51
C GLY A 332 21.20 6.37 -11.44
N ASP A 333 21.26 7.67 -11.77
CA ASP A 333 22.47 8.51 -11.63
C ASP A 333 22.62 9.10 -10.21
N VAL A 334 21.62 8.92 -9.32
CA VAL A 334 21.71 9.34 -7.92
C VAL A 334 22.39 8.23 -7.11
N ALA A 335 23.59 8.51 -6.60
CA ALA A 335 24.39 7.58 -5.80
C ALA A 335 23.59 7.01 -4.60
N PRO A 336 23.83 5.74 -4.20
CA PRO A 336 23.06 5.09 -3.15
C PRO A 336 23.22 5.84 -1.82
N ASN A 337 22.08 6.17 -1.19
CA ASN A 337 22.06 6.51 0.23
C ASN A 337 22.55 5.28 1.00
N VAL A 338 23.74 5.39 1.56
CA VAL A 338 24.30 4.42 2.51
C VAL A 338 23.36 4.36 3.72
N ILE A 339 22.60 3.27 3.83
CA ILE A 339 21.89 2.92 5.05
C ILE A 339 22.98 2.44 6.02
N ASP A 340 23.33 3.31 6.97
CA ASP A 340 24.22 2.99 8.07
C ASP A 340 23.53 1.95 8.96
N GLN A 341 24.01 0.70 8.92
CA GLN A 341 23.62 -0.32 9.89
C GLN A 341 24.48 -0.13 11.14
N GLY A 342 23.91 0.58 12.12
CA GLY A 342 24.34 0.60 13.52
C GLY A 342 23.39 -0.19 14.40
#